data_AF-A0A7V5N0S7-F1
#
_entry.id   AF-A0A7V5N0S7-F1
#
_cell.length_a   1.000
_cell.length_b   1.000
_cell.length_c   1.000
_cell.angle_alpha   90.00
_cell.angle_beta   90.00
_cell.angle_gamma   90.00
#
_symmetry.space_group_name_H-M   'P 1'
#
loop_
_entity.id
_entity.type
_entity.pdbx_description
1 polymer ?
#
loop_
_entity_poly.entity_id
_entity_poly.type
_entity_poly.pdbx_seq_one_letter_code
_entity_poly.pdbx_strand_id
1 'polypeptide(L)'
;MEISPIFPMQPIPYFGEELEGEWIFEPKIDGWRLQIIKYKDERVEFWGRRLEKNPNWTKNLSYLIPYLKEIPLGTLLDSELYSTKGRRGIHSVMARTNLAKPIIYVFDVIFLKGIFMGNKPLRERKLFLKELLLTPPFYFLEYKPLEDWEIALRETLKMGFEGIVIKNLDSPYLISKSAPIATHHWRKIKG
;
A
#
# COMPACT_ATOMS: atom_id res chain seq x y z
N MET A 1 -12.23 10.25 -14.69
CA MET A 1 -12.39 8.80 -14.46
C MET A 1 -13.11 8.64 -13.14
N GLU A 2 -14.18 7.84 -13.08
CA GLU A 2 -14.80 7.50 -11.81
C GLU A 2 -13.86 6.58 -11.02
N ILE A 3 -13.67 6.87 -9.73
CA ILE A 3 -12.80 6.08 -8.88
C ILE A 3 -13.46 4.72 -8.65
N SER A 4 -12.70 3.66 -8.83
CA SER A 4 -13.12 2.29 -8.62
C SER A 4 -11.96 1.46 -8.08
N PRO A 5 -12.21 0.26 -7.56
CA PRO A 5 -11.13 -0.70 -7.32
C PRO A 5 -10.33 -0.92 -8.61
N ILE A 6 -9.01 -1.06 -8.46
CA ILE A 6 -8.10 -1.34 -9.58
C ILE A 6 -7.29 -2.61 -9.32
N PHE A 7 -6.72 -3.18 -10.38
CA PHE A 7 -5.63 -4.13 -10.19
C PHE A 7 -4.36 -3.35 -9.80
N PRO A 8 -3.83 -3.53 -8.58
CA PRO A 8 -2.72 -2.72 -8.09
C PRO A 8 -1.40 -3.12 -8.75
N MET A 9 -0.50 -2.14 -8.89
CA MET A 9 0.87 -2.29 -9.41
C MET A 9 1.69 -3.26 -8.54
N GLN A 10 2.40 -4.21 -9.14
CA GLN A 10 3.12 -5.26 -8.42
C GLN A 10 4.63 -5.23 -8.64
N PRO A 11 5.44 -5.40 -7.58
CA PRO A 11 6.89 -5.50 -7.72
C PRO A 11 7.30 -6.84 -8.35
N ILE A 12 8.27 -6.77 -9.25
CA ILE A 12 9.00 -7.95 -9.74
C ILE A 12 10.16 -8.30 -8.80
N PRO A 13 10.69 -9.54 -8.80
CA PRO A 13 11.91 -9.85 -8.05
C PRO A 13 13.08 -8.97 -8.51
N TYR A 14 13.97 -8.60 -7.60
CA TYR A 14 15.27 -8.02 -7.96
C TYR A 14 16.22 -9.15 -8.40
N PHE A 15 16.97 -8.93 -9.46
CA PHE A 15 17.86 -9.91 -10.06
C PHE A 15 19.34 -9.50 -9.98
N GLY A 16 19.65 -8.44 -9.22
CA GLY A 16 21.01 -7.90 -9.13
C GLY A 16 21.37 -6.99 -10.30
N GLU A 17 20.39 -6.55 -11.07
CA GLU A 17 20.60 -5.59 -12.15
C GLU A 17 21.02 -4.21 -11.63
N GLU A 18 21.76 -3.46 -12.43
CA GLU A 18 22.06 -2.06 -12.12
C GLU A 18 20.77 -1.23 -12.08
N LEU A 19 20.69 -0.33 -11.10
CA LEU A 19 19.53 0.54 -10.87
C LEU A 19 19.89 1.97 -11.28
N GLU A 20 19.25 2.48 -12.32
CA GLU A 20 19.39 3.87 -12.75
C GLU A 20 18.43 4.80 -12.00
N GLY A 21 18.91 6.01 -11.69
CA GLY A 21 18.13 7.07 -11.04
C GLY A 21 18.05 6.93 -9.51
N GLU A 22 17.10 7.64 -8.91
CA GLU A 22 16.94 7.64 -7.45
C GLU A 22 15.93 6.58 -7.00
N TRP A 23 16.36 5.71 -6.10
CA TRP A 23 15.55 4.65 -5.53
C TRP A 23 15.36 4.83 -4.03
N ILE A 24 14.24 4.36 -3.53
CA ILE A 24 13.96 4.22 -2.10
C ILE A 24 13.73 2.76 -1.75
N PHE A 25 13.82 2.44 -0.47
CA PHE A 25 13.32 1.17 0.06
C PHE A 25 12.26 1.39 1.15
N GLU A 26 11.31 0.47 1.17
CA GLU A 26 10.29 0.31 2.20
C GLU A 26 10.39 -1.09 2.80
N PRO A 27 10.13 -1.27 4.10
CA PRO A 27 9.97 -2.60 4.67
C PRO A 27 8.87 -3.38 3.96
N LYS A 28 9.18 -4.62 3.56
CA LYS A 28 8.19 -5.52 2.96
C LYS A 28 7.30 -6.07 4.06
N ILE A 29 6.12 -5.47 4.20
CA ILE A 29 5.08 -5.93 5.12
C ILE A 29 4.47 -7.25 4.60
N ASP A 30 4.50 -8.30 5.43
CA ASP A 30 3.85 -9.59 5.11
C ASP A 30 2.37 -9.57 5.51
N GLY A 31 1.56 -8.81 4.78
CA GLY A 31 0.14 -8.61 5.08
C GLY A 31 -0.79 -9.01 3.95
N TRP A 32 -2.00 -8.46 3.97
CA TRP A 32 -2.94 -8.52 2.86
C TRP A 32 -3.06 -7.14 2.23
N ARG A 33 -2.62 -7.01 0.98
CA ARG A 33 -2.80 -5.77 0.22
C ARG A 33 -4.25 -5.32 0.19
N LEU A 34 -4.46 -4.05 0.53
CA LEU A 34 -5.74 -3.42 0.81
C LEU A 34 -5.81 -2.07 0.11
N GLN A 35 -6.82 -1.91 -0.75
CA GLN A 35 -7.23 -0.62 -1.28
C GLN A 35 -8.29 -0.02 -0.35
N ILE A 36 -8.14 1.26 -0.03
CA ILE A 36 -9.12 2.04 0.72
C ILE A 36 -9.65 3.12 -0.22
N ILE A 37 -10.95 3.10 -0.48
CA ILE A 37 -11.60 4.01 -1.42
C ILE A 37 -12.60 4.84 -0.64
N LYS A 38 -12.39 6.17 -0.60
CA LYS A 38 -13.39 7.13 -0.12
C LYS A 38 -13.98 7.86 -1.31
N TYR A 39 -15.24 7.57 -1.60
CA TYR A 39 -15.95 8.11 -2.75
C TYR A 39 -16.41 9.56 -2.51
N LYS A 40 -16.98 10.19 -3.55
CA LYS A 40 -17.50 11.57 -3.46
C LYS A 40 -18.82 11.68 -2.68
N ASP A 41 -19.56 10.58 -2.59
CA ASP A 41 -20.81 10.41 -1.84
C ASP A 41 -20.56 9.95 -0.38
N GLU A 42 -19.35 10.14 0.14
CA GLU A 42 -18.89 9.72 1.47
C GLU A 42 -18.80 8.22 1.72
N ARG A 43 -19.25 7.37 0.79
CA ARG A 43 -19.09 5.92 0.91
C ARG A 43 -17.61 5.57 1.04
N VAL A 44 -17.31 4.61 1.90
CA VAL A 44 -15.97 4.04 2.06
C VAL A 44 -16.01 2.56 1.75
N GLU A 45 -15.08 2.10 0.93
CA GLU A 45 -14.91 0.68 0.63
C GLU A 45 -13.48 0.21 0.83
N PHE A 46 -13.38 -1.09 1.11
CA PHE A 46 -12.14 -1.80 1.34
C PHE A 46 -12.03 -2.97 0.37
N TRP A 47 -10.96 -3.03 -0.42
CA TRP A 47 -10.80 -4.04 -1.47
C TRP A 47 -9.45 -4.73 -1.41
N GLY A 48 -9.45 -6.06 -1.50
CA GLY A 48 -8.22 -6.84 -1.68
C GLY A 48 -7.65 -6.73 -3.10
N ARG A 49 -6.44 -7.27 -3.33
CA ARG A 49 -5.76 -7.21 -4.64
C ARG A 49 -6.34 -8.08 -5.77
N ARG A 50 -7.07 -9.14 -5.43
CA ARG A 50 -7.51 -10.20 -6.38
C ARG A 50 -8.90 -9.88 -6.93
N LEU A 51 -9.03 -8.80 -7.72
CA LEU A 51 -10.33 -8.29 -8.18
C LEU A 51 -11.17 -9.33 -8.95
N GLU A 52 -10.51 -10.28 -9.61
CA GLU A 52 -11.15 -11.42 -10.28
C GLU A 52 -11.94 -12.34 -9.32
N LYS A 53 -11.67 -12.24 -8.01
CA LYS A 53 -12.36 -12.98 -6.95
C LYS A 53 -13.34 -12.12 -6.15
N ASN A 54 -13.66 -10.91 -6.64
CA ASN A 54 -14.51 -9.93 -5.97
C ASN A 54 -14.17 -9.72 -4.47
N PRO A 55 -12.95 -9.26 -4.13
CA PRO A 55 -12.44 -9.25 -2.77
C PRO A 55 -12.90 -7.99 -2.02
N ASN A 56 -14.20 -7.70 -2.05
CA ASN A 56 -14.78 -6.58 -1.31
C ASN A 56 -14.86 -6.96 0.18
N TRP A 57 -14.04 -6.30 0.99
CA TRP A 57 -13.92 -6.52 2.43
C TRP A 57 -14.62 -5.44 3.26
N THR A 58 -15.46 -4.62 2.62
CA THR A 58 -16.12 -3.48 3.27
C THR A 58 -16.95 -3.92 4.47
N LYS A 59 -17.72 -5.02 4.35
CA LYS A 59 -18.47 -5.57 5.48
C LYS A 59 -17.56 -6.03 6.61
N ASN A 60 -16.42 -6.63 6.32
CA ASN A 60 -15.47 -7.11 7.33
C ASN A 60 -14.82 -5.94 8.08
N LEU A 61 -14.48 -4.86 7.35
CA LEU A 61 -13.68 -3.75 7.86
C LEU A 61 -14.48 -2.47 8.16
N SER A 62 -15.81 -2.50 8.08
CA SER A 62 -16.65 -1.29 8.29
C SER A 62 -16.45 -0.58 9.63
N TYR A 63 -16.00 -1.28 10.67
CA TYR A 63 -15.65 -0.69 11.97
C TYR A 63 -14.44 0.27 11.90
N LEU A 64 -13.70 0.29 10.79
CA LEU A 64 -12.57 1.18 10.55
C LEU A 64 -12.96 2.49 9.85
N ILE A 65 -14.17 2.60 9.33
CA ILE A 65 -14.65 3.79 8.59
C ILE A 65 -14.55 5.08 9.42
N PRO A 66 -14.89 5.12 10.73
CA PRO A 66 -14.77 6.34 11.52
C PRO A 66 -13.38 6.97 11.56
N TYR A 67 -12.32 6.15 11.44
CA TYR A 67 -10.92 6.62 11.45
C TYR A 67 -10.47 7.25 10.12
N LEU A 68 -11.31 7.17 9.07
CA LEU A 68 -11.06 7.73 7.74
C LEU A 68 -11.81 9.04 7.50
N LYS A 69 -12.37 9.66 8.56
CA LYS A 69 -13.13 10.90 8.46
C LYS A 69 -12.34 12.04 7.80
N GLU A 70 -11.07 12.19 8.17
CA GLU A 70 -10.19 13.27 7.71
C GLU A 70 -9.62 13.03 6.31
N ILE A 71 -9.77 11.82 5.76
CA ILE A 71 -9.35 11.54 4.38
C ILE A 71 -10.24 12.31 3.41
N PRO A 72 -9.68 13.03 2.41
CA PRO A 72 -10.49 13.75 1.43
C PRO A 72 -11.41 12.82 0.64
N LEU A 73 -12.58 13.32 0.25
CA LEU A 73 -13.47 12.63 -0.68
C LEU A 73 -12.80 12.44 -2.04
N GLY A 74 -13.13 11.34 -2.72
CA GLY A 74 -12.50 10.99 -3.99
C GLY A 74 -11.04 10.57 -3.84
N THR A 75 -10.71 9.82 -2.78
CA THR A 75 -9.36 9.33 -2.51
C THR A 75 -9.29 7.81 -2.64
N LEU A 76 -8.22 7.32 -3.26
CA LEU A 76 -7.89 5.89 -3.33
C LEU A 76 -6.47 5.71 -2.81
N LEU A 77 -6.35 4.97 -1.70
CA LEU A 77 -5.08 4.65 -1.05
C LEU A 77 -4.69 3.19 -1.31
N ASP A 78 -3.41 2.95 -1.52
CA ASP A 78 -2.81 1.61 -1.57
C ASP A 78 -2.08 1.34 -0.26
N SER A 79 -2.42 0.22 0.37
CA SER A 79 -1.98 -0.10 1.72
C SER A 79 -1.83 -1.59 1.93
N GLU A 80 -1.21 -1.97 3.05
CA GLU A 80 -1.10 -3.34 3.50
C GLU A 80 -1.81 -3.51 4.84
N LEU A 81 -2.80 -4.41 4.89
CA LEU A 81 -3.43 -4.83 6.14
C LEU A 81 -2.53 -5.84 6.85
N TYR A 82 -2.14 -5.50 8.07
CA TYR A 82 -1.38 -6.33 8.98
C TYR A 82 -2.12 -6.48 10.32
N SER A 83 -1.54 -7.22 11.27
CA SER A 83 -2.12 -7.34 12.61
C SER A 83 -1.07 -7.37 13.70
N THR A 84 -1.49 -7.09 14.93
CA THR A 84 -0.64 -7.22 16.13
C THR A 84 -0.14 -8.65 16.39
N LYS A 85 -0.69 -9.67 15.69
CA LYS A 85 -0.23 -11.06 15.71
C LYS A 85 0.35 -11.50 14.36
N GLY A 86 0.84 -10.53 13.59
CA GLY A 86 1.38 -10.73 12.25
C GLY A 86 0.36 -11.15 11.20
N ARG A 87 0.82 -11.71 10.09
CA ARG A 87 -0.05 -12.17 8.98
C ARG A 87 -1.17 -13.10 9.43
N ARG A 88 -0.88 -14.00 10.37
CA ARG A 88 -1.81 -15.03 10.86
C ARG A 88 -3.00 -14.44 11.61
N GLY A 89 -2.83 -13.29 12.25
CA GLY A 89 -3.91 -12.60 12.97
C GLY A 89 -4.90 -11.85 12.08
N ILE A 90 -4.63 -11.70 10.77
CA ILE A 90 -5.52 -10.97 9.85
C ILE A 90 -6.90 -11.64 9.76
N HIS A 91 -6.99 -12.96 9.87
CA HIS A 91 -8.30 -13.64 9.93
C HIS A 91 -9.13 -13.20 11.15
N SER A 92 -8.50 -13.00 12.30
CA SER A 92 -9.17 -12.47 13.51
C SER A 92 -9.63 -11.03 13.34
N VAL A 93 -8.82 -10.20 12.64
CA VAL A 93 -9.19 -8.83 12.26
C VAL A 93 -10.43 -8.84 11.37
N MET A 94 -10.42 -9.66 10.32
CA MET A 94 -11.53 -9.78 9.36
C MET A 94 -12.82 -10.33 9.96
N ALA A 95 -12.69 -11.23 10.95
CA ALA A 95 -13.80 -11.81 11.69
C ALA A 95 -14.20 -11.00 12.95
N ARG A 96 -13.49 -9.92 13.27
CA ARG A 96 -13.74 -9.03 14.43
C ARG A 96 -13.76 -9.76 15.78
N THR A 97 -12.89 -10.76 15.95
CA THR A 97 -12.88 -11.59 17.17
C THR A 97 -12.15 -10.93 18.36
N ASN A 98 -11.57 -9.74 18.16
CA ASN A 98 -10.70 -9.03 19.12
C ASN A 98 -9.41 -9.79 19.51
N LEU A 99 -9.12 -10.95 18.92
CA LEU A 99 -7.89 -11.72 19.20
C LEU A 99 -6.63 -11.10 18.59
N ALA A 100 -6.78 -10.19 17.63
CA ALA A 100 -5.72 -9.37 17.03
C ALA A 100 -6.31 -8.01 16.64
N LYS A 101 -5.48 -6.97 16.64
CA LYS A 101 -5.87 -5.62 16.20
C LYS A 101 -5.28 -5.33 14.82
N PRO A 102 -5.99 -4.59 13.95
CA PRO A 102 -5.46 -4.19 12.66
C PRO A 102 -4.31 -3.20 12.83
N ILE A 103 -3.33 -3.29 11.94
CA ILE A 103 -2.32 -2.26 11.67
C ILE A 103 -2.30 -2.10 10.16
N ILE A 104 -2.52 -0.90 9.63
CA ILE A 104 -2.65 -0.66 8.19
C ILE A 104 -1.56 0.30 7.76
N TYR A 105 -0.63 -0.20 6.95
CA TYR A 105 0.48 0.60 6.42
C TYR A 105 0.10 1.12 5.03
N VAL A 106 -0.14 2.42 4.91
CA VAL A 106 -0.46 3.11 3.66
C VAL A 106 0.84 3.55 3.00
N PHE A 107 1.05 3.13 1.75
CA PHE A 107 2.32 3.33 1.07
C PHE A 107 2.20 4.08 -0.27
N ASP A 108 1.00 4.27 -0.83
CA ASP A 108 0.80 5.10 -2.02
C ASP A 108 -0.61 5.74 -2.04
N VAL A 109 -0.76 6.82 -2.81
CA VAL A 109 -2.03 7.50 -3.09
C VAL A 109 -2.23 7.51 -4.61
N ILE A 110 -3.27 6.81 -5.07
CA ILE A 110 -3.53 6.60 -6.50
C ILE A 110 -4.53 7.62 -7.03
N PHE A 111 -5.51 7.99 -6.22
CA PHE A 111 -6.41 9.12 -6.48
C PHE A 111 -6.46 10.01 -5.25
N LEU A 112 -6.49 11.33 -5.46
CA LEU A 112 -6.66 12.32 -4.41
C LEU A 112 -7.62 13.40 -4.88
N LYS A 113 -8.68 13.66 -4.10
CA LYS A 113 -9.71 14.68 -4.44
C LYS A 113 -10.30 14.50 -5.85
N GLY A 114 -10.45 13.26 -6.30
CA GLY A 114 -10.95 12.92 -7.64
C GLY A 114 -9.93 12.98 -8.77
N ILE A 115 -8.68 13.36 -8.50
CA ILE A 115 -7.60 13.46 -9.48
C ILE A 115 -6.78 12.18 -9.47
N PHE A 116 -6.48 11.63 -10.66
CA PHE A 116 -5.58 10.50 -10.79
C PHE A 116 -4.13 10.94 -10.56
N MET A 117 -3.50 10.40 -9.53
CA MET A 117 -2.15 10.75 -9.10
C MET A 117 -1.08 9.90 -9.80
N GLY A 118 -1.44 8.82 -10.47
CA GLY A 118 -0.47 7.89 -11.06
C GLY A 118 0.36 8.47 -12.21
N ASN A 119 -0.04 9.58 -12.81
CA ASN A 119 0.76 10.33 -13.79
C ASN A 119 1.90 11.12 -13.13
N LYS A 120 1.86 11.31 -11.80
CA LYS A 120 2.91 12.00 -11.05
C LYS A 120 3.98 11.00 -10.61
N PRO A 121 5.25 11.41 -10.53
CA PRO A 121 6.33 10.57 -10.01
C PRO A 121 6.07 10.19 -8.55
N LEU A 122 6.61 9.04 -8.12
CA LEU A 122 6.44 8.52 -6.77
C LEU A 122 6.83 9.53 -5.69
N ARG A 123 7.88 10.33 -5.90
CA ARG A 123 8.27 11.41 -4.98
C ARG A 123 7.11 12.37 -4.64
N GLU A 124 6.36 12.80 -5.66
CA GLU A 124 5.23 13.71 -5.47
C GLU A 124 4.10 13.00 -4.74
N ARG A 125 3.79 11.76 -5.14
CA ARG A 125 2.74 10.97 -4.49
C ARG A 125 3.05 10.73 -3.01
N LYS A 126 4.31 10.49 -2.65
CA LYS A 126 4.76 10.39 -1.26
C LYS A 126 4.59 11.68 -0.47
N LEU A 127 4.85 12.84 -1.07
CA LEU A 127 4.60 14.14 -0.43
C LEU A 127 3.12 14.34 -0.13
N PHE A 128 2.25 14.14 -1.13
CA PHE A 128 0.79 14.22 -0.94
C PHE A 128 0.28 13.21 0.09
N LEU A 129 0.85 12.00 0.12
CA LEU A 129 0.48 10.99 1.10
C LEU A 129 0.86 11.39 2.53
N LYS A 130 2.02 12.04 2.73
CA LYS A 130 2.46 12.56 4.04
C LYS A 130 1.61 13.71 4.55
N GLU A 131 0.97 14.47 3.67
CA GLU A 131 0.03 15.53 4.04
C GLU A 131 -1.33 15.00 4.53
N LEU A 132 -1.64 13.73 4.28
CA LEU A 132 -2.89 13.14 4.78
C LEU A 132 -2.82 12.90 6.29
N LEU A 133 -3.88 13.31 7.00
CA LEU A 133 -4.04 13.00 8.41
C LEU A 133 -4.50 11.54 8.58
N LEU A 134 -3.53 10.64 8.69
CA LEU A 134 -3.74 9.24 9.05
C LEU A 134 -3.81 9.11 10.58
N THR A 135 -4.86 8.47 11.08
CA THR A 135 -5.01 8.15 12.51
C THR A 135 -4.97 6.64 12.73
N PRO A 136 -4.48 6.15 13.88
CA PRO A 136 -4.51 4.73 14.20
C PRO A 136 -5.89 4.11 13.93
N PRO A 137 -5.97 2.94 13.26
CA PRO A 137 -4.87 2.01 12.98
C PRO A 137 -4.15 2.23 11.63
N PHE A 138 -4.32 3.37 10.98
CA PHE A 138 -3.68 3.71 9.70
C PHE A 138 -2.39 4.48 9.92
N TYR A 139 -1.32 4.05 9.25
CA TYR A 139 0.02 4.62 9.39
C TYR A 139 0.66 4.78 8.01
N PHE A 140 1.39 5.87 7.83
CA PHE A 140 2.27 6.02 6.67
C PHE A 140 3.38 4.95 6.72
N LEU A 141 3.62 4.25 5.61
CA LEU A 141 4.77 3.34 5.51
C LEU A 141 6.03 4.15 5.22
N GLU A 142 6.86 4.28 6.26
CA GLU A 142 8.14 4.97 6.18
C GLU A 142 9.07 4.34 5.13
N TYR A 143 9.85 5.20 4.47
CA TYR A 143 10.81 4.84 3.44
C TYR A 143 12.12 5.59 3.64
N LYS A 144 13.20 5.03 3.10
CA LYS A 144 14.53 5.65 3.10
C LYS A 144 15.14 5.61 1.70
N PRO A 145 16.08 6.51 1.36
CA PRO A 145 16.90 6.36 0.16
C PRO A 145 17.59 5.00 0.11
N LEU A 146 17.70 4.43 -1.08
CA LEU A 146 18.43 3.19 -1.32
C LEU A 146 19.85 3.52 -1.78
N GLU A 147 20.80 3.41 -0.85
CA GLU A 147 22.24 3.54 -1.16
C GLU A 147 22.86 2.17 -1.48
N ASP A 148 22.57 1.17 -0.63
CA ASP A 148 23.02 -0.20 -0.78
C ASP A 148 21.88 -1.15 -0.40
N TRP A 149 21.51 -2.05 -1.32
CA TRP A 149 20.37 -2.94 -1.14
C TRP A 149 20.66 -4.08 -0.14
N GLU A 150 21.90 -4.55 -0.02
CA GLU A 150 22.29 -5.59 0.93
C GLU A 150 22.23 -5.07 2.36
N ILE A 151 22.75 -3.85 2.57
CA ILE A 151 22.69 -3.16 3.87
C ILE A 151 21.23 -2.90 4.23
N ALA A 152 20.44 -2.32 3.32
CA ALA A 152 19.03 -2.04 3.55
C ALA A 152 18.23 -3.31 3.88
N LEU A 153 18.48 -4.42 3.16
CA LEU A 153 17.85 -5.71 3.41
C LEU A 153 18.24 -6.23 4.80
N ARG A 154 19.53 -6.30 5.11
CA ARG A 154 20.05 -6.81 6.39
C ARG A 154 19.49 -6.05 7.58
N GLU A 155 19.43 -4.72 7.52
CA GLU A 155 18.84 -3.89 8.58
C GLU A 155 17.35 -4.15 8.74
N THR A 156 16.62 -4.24 7.64
CA THR A 156 15.18 -4.50 7.64
C THR A 156 14.85 -5.90 8.20
N LEU A 157 15.66 -6.91 7.88
CA LEU A 157 15.52 -8.26 8.45
C LEU A 157 15.77 -8.29 9.96
N LYS A 158 16.77 -7.52 10.46
CA LYS A 158 17.00 -7.37 11.92
C LYS A 158 15.82 -6.76 12.66
N MET A 159 15.01 -5.95 11.97
CA MET A 159 13.77 -5.39 12.51
C MET A 159 12.57 -6.36 12.45
N GLY A 160 12.76 -7.57 11.92
CA GLY A 160 11.73 -8.63 11.87
C GLY A 160 10.79 -8.57 10.67
N PHE A 161 11.12 -7.80 9.62
CA PHE A 161 10.35 -7.78 8.37
C PHE A 161 10.79 -8.89 7.40
N GLU A 162 9.96 -9.21 6.39
CA GLU A 162 10.23 -10.29 5.41
C GLU A 162 11.32 -9.93 4.39
N GLY A 163 11.63 -8.63 4.26
CA GLY A 163 12.57 -8.11 3.28
C GLY A 163 12.26 -6.65 2.96
N ILE A 164 12.61 -6.20 1.76
CA ILE A 164 12.38 -4.83 1.29
C ILE A 164 11.65 -4.80 -0.05
N VAL A 165 10.90 -3.72 -0.27
CA VAL A 165 10.43 -3.30 -1.59
C VAL A 165 11.18 -2.04 -1.96
N ILE A 166 11.96 -2.09 -3.03
CA ILE A 166 12.62 -0.92 -3.58
C ILE A 166 11.81 -0.32 -4.71
N LYS A 167 11.78 1.02 -4.80
CA LYS A 167 10.95 1.74 -5.75
C LYS A 167 11.70 2.93 -6.34
N ASN A 168 11.64 3.10 -7.66
CA ASN A 168 12.16 4.28 -8.34
C ASN A 168 11.31 5.52 -8.00
N LEU A 169 11.93 6.60 -7.54
CA LEU A 169 11.24 7.82 -7.12
C LEU A 169 10.55 8.58 -8.25
N ASP A 170 10.98 8.39 -9.50
CA ASP A 170 10.41 9.04 -10.67
C ASP A 170 9.36 8.16 -11.38
N SER A 171 9.05 6.98 -10.81
CA SER A 171 8.10 6.05 -11.40
C SER A 171 6.64 6.53 -11.35
N PRO A 172 5.85 6.30 -12.41
CA PRO A 172 4.40 6.46 -12.37
C PRO A 172 3.75 5.36 -11.51
N TYR A 173 2.46 5.53 -11.19
CA TYR A 173 1.64 4.42 -10.71
C TYR A 173 0.84 3.84 -11.87
N LEU A 174 1.12 2.59 -12.23
CA LEU A 174 0.45 1.90 -13.34
C LEU A 174 -0.83 1.24 -12.86
N ILE A 175 -1.96 1.54 -13.52
CA ILE A 175 -3.26 0.93 -13.23
C ILE A 175 -3.75 0.10 -14.41
N SER A 176 -4.42 -1.02 -14.11
CA SER A 176 -5.15 -1.81 -15.09
C SER A 176 -6.52 -2.19 -14.55
N LYS A 177 -7.49 -2.30 -15.46
CA LYS A 177 -8.85 -2.78 -15.16
C LYS A 177 -9.05 -4.26 -15.51
N SER A 178 -8.07 -4.89 -16.15
CA SER A 178 -8.22 -6.25 -16.69
C SER A 178 -7.33 -7.29 -16.00
N ALA A 179 -6.13 -6.90 -15.56
CA ALA A 179 -5.17 -7.80 -14.94
C ALA A 179 -4.12 -7.02 -14.12
N PRO A 180 -3.45 -7.65 -13.14
CA PRO A 180 -2.31 -7.04 -12.45
C PRO A 180 -1.19 -6.61 -13.38
N ILE A 181 -0.60 -5.44 -13.11
CA ILE A 181 0.60 -4.97 -13.80
C ILE A 181 1.81 -5.26 -12.93
N ALA A 182 2.70 -6.13 -13.41
CA ALA A 182 4.05 -6.25 -12.90
C ALA A 182 4.93 -5.20 -13.58
N THR A 183 5.85 -4.57 -12.85
CA THR A 183 6.58 -3.40 -13.32
C THR A 183 8.04 -3.44 -12.94
N HIS A 184 8.88 -2.89 -13.82
CA HIS A 184 10.30 -2.69 -13.57
C HIS A 184 10.57 -1.45 -12.68
N HIS A 185 9.55 -0.71 -12.24
CA HIS A 185 9.75 0.42 -11.33
C HIS A 185 9.88 0.01 -9.87
N TRP A 186 9.33 -1.15 -9.50
CA TRP A 186 9.35 -1.67 -8.13
C TRP A 186 10.00 -3.04 -8.12
N ARG A 187 10.93 -3.28 -7.20
CA ARG A 187 11.48 -4.62 -6.92
C ARG A 187 11.15 -5.06 -5.52
N LYS A 188 11.09 -6.38 -5.33
CA LYS A 188 11.08 -7.01 -4.01
C LYS A 188 12.33 -7.84 -3.83
N ILE A 189 12.93 -7.71 -2.65
CA ILE A 189 14.06 -8.49 -2.19
C ILE A 189 13.63 -9.13 -0.88
N LYS A 190 13.79 -10.44 -0.76
CA LYS A 190 13.44 -11.20 0.44
C LYS A 190 14.71 -11.70 1.11
N GLY A 191 14.67 -11.87 2.43
CA GLY A 191 15.70 -12.58 3.17
C GLY A 191 15.66 -14.08 2.96
#